data_AF-A0A167Q8M4-F1
#
_entry.id   AF-A0A167Q8M4-F1
#
_cell.length_a   1.000
_cell.length_b   1.000
_cell.length_c   1.000
_cell.angle_alpha   90.00
_cell.angle_beta   90.00
_cell.angle_gamma   90.00
#
_symmetry.space_group_name_H-M   'P 1'
#
loop_
_entity.id
_entity.type
_entity.pdbx_description
1 polymer ?
#
loop_
_entity_poly.entity_id
_entity_poly.type
_entity_poly.pdbx_seq_one_letter_code
_entity_poly.pdbx_strand_id
1 'polypeptide(L)'
;SYKPFVLRHRSEIVAQQFCIIEQQMLQNVTWDELAELRWRKRSRAMASNASNPSTDILEEPCVREGVDELIGFFNKICQWVASEIVRTRSIETRVQAIEKFIRIALKCYHQRNYSTLMQVLLGLQSPAVSRLEKTWQRVDHYELHIFGELKELAKPFRNWKNVRDCMTRHTLSGRGCIPFLGLYLSDLVFNSELPTYI
;
A
#
# COMPACT_ATOMS: atom_id res chain seq x y z
N SER A 1 11.97 -4.66 26.67
CA SER A 1 10.83 -5.27 25.95
C SER A 1 10.57 -4.46 24.69
N TYR A 2 10.35 -5.10 23.53
CA TYR A 2 10.05 -4.38 22.28
C TYR A 2 8.70 -3.68 22.38
N LYS A 3 8.65 -2.40 22.00
CA LYS A 3 7.43 -1.58 21.97
C LYS A 3 7.25 -1.05 20.55
N PRO A 4 6.10 -1.32 19.90
CA PRO A 4 5.82 -0.84 18.55
C PRO A 4 6.09 0.65 18.39
N PHE A 5 6.76 1.00 17.30
CA PHE A 5 7.05 2.39 16.93
C PHE A 5 5.76 3.20 16.87
N VAL A 6 4.72 2.61 16.28
CA VAL A 6 3.44 3.28 16.03
C VAL A 6 2.75 3.79 17.31
N LEU A 7 3.00 3.15 18.45
CA LEU A 7 2.43 3.53 19.74
C LEU A 7 3.12 4.75 20.38
N ARG A 8 4.27 5.19 19.85
CA ARG A 8 5.01 6.35 20.36
C ARG A 8 4.53 7.67 19.76
N HIS A 9 3.70 7.62 18.71
CA HIS A 9 3.32 8.78 17.93
C HIS A 9 1.79 8.89 17.80
N ARG A 10 1.28 10.10 17.57
CA ARG A 10 -0.15 10.32 17.28
C ARG A 10 -0.47 9.76 15.89
N SER A 11 -1.64 9.14 15.73
CA SER A 11 -2.05 8.52 14.46
C SER A 11 -2.10 9.52 13.32
N GLU A 12 -2.56 10.74 13.62
CA GLU A 12 -2.57 11.88 12.69
C GLU A 12 -1.18 12.18 12.13
N ILE A 13 -0.15 12.22 12.98
CA ILE A 13 1.22 12.53 12.57
C ILE A 13 1.77 11.42 11.69
N VAL A 14 1.56 10.15 12.07
CA VAL A 14 2.02 9.02 11.26
C VAL A 14 1.38 9.04 9.88
N ALA A 15 0.06 9.26 9.79
CA ALA A 15 -0.66 9.37 8.52
C ALA A 15 -0.16 10.54 7.66
N GLN A 16 0.09 11.71 8.26
CA GLN A 16 0.63 12.88 7.56
C GLN A 16 2.02 12.61 6.99
N GLN A 17 2.91 12.00 7.77
CA GLN A 17 4.26 11.67 7.30
C GLN A 17 4.23 10.67 6.14
N PHE A 18 3.39 9.64 6.23
CA PHE A 18 3.18 8.71 5.11
C PHE A 18 2.66 9.42 3.86
N CYS A 19 1.70 10.33 4.01
CA CYS A 19 1.18 11.13 2.90
C CYS A 19 2.28 11.96 2.21
N ILE A 20 3.13 12.64 2.98
CA ILE A 20 4.24 13.45 2.44
C ILE A 20 5.26 12.58 1.71
N ILE A 21 5.66 11.45 2.32
CA ILE A 21 6.62 10.53 1.72
C ILE A 21 6.08 9.99 0.39
N GLU A 22 4.85 9.49 0.38
CA GLU A 22 4.26 8.93 -0.86
C GLU A 22 4.00 10.00 -1.91
N GLN A 23 3.68 11.23 -1.52
CA GLN A 23 3.57 12.35 -2.44
C GLN A 23 4.89 12.60 -3.17
N GLN A 24 6.01 12.62 -2.44
CA GLN A 24 7.34 12.81 -3.02
C GLN A 24 7.70 11.66 -3.95
N MET A 25 7.42 10.41 -3.55
CA MET A 25 7.65 9.25 -4.40
C MET A 25 6.80 9.28 -5.68
N LEU A 26 5.55 9.72 -5.57
CA LEU A 26 4.65 9.85 -6.72
C LEU A 26 5.15 10.89 -7.73
N GLN A 27 5.82 11.95 -7.27
CA GLN A 27 6.42 12.97 -8.15
C GLN A 27 7.60 12.42 -8.97
N ASN A 28 8.21 11.31 -8.55
CA ASN A 28 9.27 10.64 -9.30
C ASN A 28 8.73 9.71 -10.40
N VAL A 29 7.42 9.44 -10.44
CA VAL A 29 6.81 8.63 -11.49
C VAL A 29 6.69 9.46 -12.75
N THR A 30 7.30 8.96 -13.83
CA THR A 30 7.29 9.64 -15.13
C THR A 30 6.19 9.07 -16.04
N TRP A 31 5.71 9.88 -16.98
CA TRP A 31 4.64 9.46 -17.88
C TRP A 31 5.11 8.42 -18.90
N ASP A 32 6.37 8.46 -19.33
CA ASP A 32 6.97 7.52 -20.28
C ASP A 32 7.16 6.14 -19.63
N GLU A 33 7.55 6.10 -18.34
CA GLU A 33 7.55 4.87 -17.55
C GLU A 33 6.17 4.20 -17.54
N LEU A 34 5.11 5.00 -17.33
CA LEU A 34 3.73 4.54 -17.34
C LEU A 34 3.29 4.03 -18.72
N ALA A 35 3.56 4.80 -19.77
CA ALA A 35 3.15 4.49 -21.14
C ALA A 35 3.85 3.25 -21.70
N GLU A 36 5.12 3.05 -21.36
CA GLU A 36 5.93 1.94 -21.88
C GLU A 36 5.87 0.67 -21.02
N LEU A 37 5.13 0.69 -19.91
CA LEU A 37 5.04 -0.42 -18.95
C LEU A 37 6.41 -0.90 -18.44
N ARG A 38 7.33 0.03 -18.17
CA ARG A 38 8.74 -0.31 -17.90
C ARG A 38 8.91 -1.21 -16.67
N TRP A 39 8.16 -0.95 -15.60
CA TRP A 39 8.12 -1.81 -14.39
C TRP A 39 7.82 -3.30 -14.71
N ARG A 40 6.92 -3.57 -15.68
CA ARG A 40 6.55 -4.94 -16.09
C ARG A 40 7.62 -5.60 -16.95
N LYS A 41 8.29 -4.84 -17.82
CA LYS A 41 9.40 -5.35 -18.65
C LYS A 41 10.58 -5.74 -17.77
N ARG A 42 10.93 -4.87 -16.82
CA ARG A 42 12.04 -5.08 -15.89
C ARG A 42 11.81 -6.27 -14.95
N SER A 43 10.62 -6.40 -14.37
CA SER A 43 10.28 -7.55 -13.52
C SER A 43 10.45 -8.89 -14.25
N ARG A 44 10.10 -8.96 -15.55
CA ARG A 44 10.35 -10.15 -16.39
C ARG A 44 11.83 -10.39 -16.66
N ALA A 45 12.60 -9.35 -16.95
CA ALA A 45 14.04 -9.45 -17.18
C ALA A 45 14.81 -9.94 -15.94
N MET A 46 14.45 -9.45 -14.74
CA MET A 46 15.04 -9.93 -13.49
C MET A 46 14.72 -11.41 -13.25
N ALA A 47 13.49 -11.84 -13.53
CA ALA A 47 13.09 -13.24 -13.37
C ALA A 47 13.84 -14.19 -14.33
N SER A 48 14.14 -13.75 -15.56
CA SER A 48 14.93 -14.53 -16.53
C SER A 48 16.43 -14.57 -16.21
N ASN A 49 16.97 -13.53 -15.58
CA ASN A 49 18.39 -13.46 -15.23
C ASN A 49 18.70 -14.28 -13.96
N ALA A 50 17.73 -14.46 -13.06
CA ALA A 50 17.88 -15.32 -11.89
C ALA A 50 18.16 -16.80 -12.23
N SER A 51 17.80 -17.24 -13.45
CA SER A 51 18.09 -18.61 -13.91
C SER A 51 19.45 -18.80 -14.56
N ASN A 52 20.22 -17.73 -14.84
CA ASN A 52 21.57 -17.80 -15.43
C ASN A 52 22.49 -16.73 -14.80
N PRO A 53 23.27 -17.05 -13.75
CA PRO A 53 24.06 -16.05 -13.00
C PRO A 53 25.34 -15.58 -13.71
N SER A 54 25.60 -16.04 -14.93
CA SER A 54 26.88 -15.85 -15.61
C SER A 54 26.75 -14.81 -16.71
N THR A 55 26.78 -13.52 -16.36
CA THR A 55 27.28 -12.45 -17.24
C THR A 55 27.47 -11.17 -16.41
N ASP A 56 28.72 -10.96 -15.98
CA ASP A 56 29.23 -9.64 -15.64
C ASP A 56 29.23 -8.77 -16.91
N ILE A 57 28.28 -7.87 -17.04
CA ILE A 57 28.38 -6.72 -17.93
C ILE A 57 27.83 -5.53 -17.16
N LEU A 58 28.73 -4.61 -16.80
CA LEU A 58 28.51 -3.23 -16.38
C LEU A 58 27.02 -2.87 -16.28
N GLU A 59 26.40 -3.11 -15.12
CA GLU A 59 25.07 -2.57 -14.85
C GLU A 59 25.20 -1.04 -14.93
N GLU A 60 24.76 -0.45 -16.05
CA GLU A 60 24.27 0.92 -16.07
C GLU A 60 23.52 1.13 -14.76
N PRO A 61 23.87 2.14 -13.93
CA PRO A 61 23.30 2.28 -12.60
C PRO A 61 21.79 2.24 -12.78
N CYS A 62 21.18 1.15 -12.30
CA CYS A 62 19.75 0.89 -12.45
C CYS A 62 19.04 2.15 -11.98
N VAL A 63 18.58 2.97 -12.93
CA VAL A 63 17.77 4.13 -12.62
C VAL A 63 16.52 3.50 -12.03
N ARG A 64 16.37 3.63 -10.71
CA ARG A 64 15.18 3.18 -10.00
C ARG A 64 14.05 4.07 -10.51
N GLU A 65 13.15 3.45 -11.24
CA GLU A 65 12.00 4.14 -11.82
C GLU A 65 10.95 4.32 -10.72
N GLY A 66 10.15 5.38 -10.82
CA GLY A 66 9.28 5.81 -9.73
C GLY A 66 8.22 4.76 -9.36
N VAL A 67 7.73 3.98 -10.33
CA VAL A 67 6.75 2.91 -10.12
C VAL A 67 7.38 1.77 -9.32
N ASP A 68 8.60 1.35 -9.64
CA ASP A 68 9.30 0.30 -8.88
C ASP A 68 9.55 0.73 -7.43
N GLU A 69 9.91 2.00 -7.21
CA GLU A 69 10.07 2.55 -5.86
C GLU A 69 8.76 2.52 -5.08
N LEU A 70 7.64 2.91 -5.70
CA LEU A 70 6.32 2.88 -5.08
C LEU A 70 5.86 1.45 -4.78
N ILE A 71 6.08 0.49 -5.68
CA ILE A 71 5.77 -0.93 -5.45
C ILE A 71 6.59 -1.47 -4.27
N GLY A 72 7.89 -1.16 -4.25
CA GLY A 72 8.79 -1.55 -3.17
C GLY A 72 8.35 -0.96 -1.82
N PHE A 73 8.01 0.32 -1.81
CA PHE A 73 7.50 1.01 -0.63
C PHE A 73 6.19 0.39 -0.15
N PHE A 74 5.23 0.17 -1.05
CA PHE A 74 3.95 -0.45 -0.74
C PHE A 74 4.12 -1.78 -0.01
N ASN A 75 4.92 -2.68 -0.58
CA ASN A 75 5.19 -3.99 0.00
C ASN A 75 5.90 -3.89 1.35
N LYS A 76 6.86 -2.96 1.46
CA LYS A 76 7.58 -2.69 2.71
C LYS A 76 6.63 -2.23 3.82
N ILE A 77 5.67 -1.35 3.54
CA ILE A 77 4.71 -0.88 4.55
C ILE A 77 3.75 -2.00 4.97
N CYS A 78 3.22 -2.79 4.03
CA CYS A 78 2.41 -3.96 4.35
C CYS A 78 3.14 -4.92 5.32
N GLN A 79 4.40 -5.24 5.01
CA GLN A 79 5.24 -6.13 5.82
C GLN A 79 5.62 -5.51 7.17
N TRP A 80 5.87 -4.19 7.20
CA TRP A 80 6.19 -3.47 8.42
C TRP A 80 5.02 -3.49 9.41
N VAL A 81 3.80 -3.24 8.95
CA VAL A 81 2.58 -3.32 9.78
C VAL A 81 2.45 -4.71 10.40
N ALA A 82 2.57 -5.77 9.58
CA ALA A 82 2.50 -7.14 10.07
C ALA A 82 3.62 -7.46 11.08
N SER A 83 4.85 -7.01 10.79
CA SER A 83 6.02 -7.23 11.64
C SER A 83 5.91 -6.54 12.99
N GLU A 84 5.43 -5.29 13.03
CA GLU A 84 5.22 -4.56 14.29
C GLU A 84 4.25 -5.28 15.23
N ILE A 85 3.18 -5.85 14.66
CA ILE A 85 2.16 -6.58 15.42
C ILE A 85 2.72 -7.92 15.90
N VAL A 86 3.28 -8.73 15.00
CA VAL A 86 3.72 -10.10 15.31
C VAL A 86 4.92 -10.13 16.27
N ARG A 87 5.82 -9.14 16.20
CA ARG A 87 6.95 -9.01 17.12
C ARG A 87 6.54 -8.56 18.53
N THR A 88 5.32 -8.06 18.70
CA THR A 88 4.81 -7.59 19.99
C THR A 88 4.36 -8.76 20.86
N ARG A 89 5.14 -9.04 21.92
CA ARG A 89 4.91 -10.20 22.80
C ARG A 89 3.65 -10.07 23.67
N SER A 90 3.50 -8.95 24.39
CA SER A 90 2.33 -8.69 25.23
C SER A 90 1.08 -8.57 24.35
N ILE A 91 0.05 -9.34 24.69
CA ILE A 91 -1.24 -9.29 23.99
C ILE A 91 -1.91 -7.93 24.14
N GLU A 92 -1.82 -7.29 25.32
CA GLU A 92 -2.35 -5.96 25.60
C GLU A 92 -1.70 -4.91 24.68
N THR A 93 -0.37 -4.94 24.57
CA THR A 93 0.36 -4.02 23.71
C THR A 93 0.07 -4.29 22.23
N ARG A 94 -0.14 -5.56 21.86
CA ARG A 94 -0.45 -5.98 20.50
C ARG A 94 -1.86 -5.55 20.07
N VAL A 95 -2.84 -5.64 20.97
CA VAL A 95 -4.19 -5.07 20.77
C VAL A 95 -4.09 -3.57 20.50
N GLN A 96 -3.36 -2.83 21.35
CA GLN A 96 -3.16 -1.40 21.16
C GLN A 96 -2.52 -1.09 19.80
N ALA A 97 -1.56 -1.90 19.35
CA ALA A 97 -0.93 -1.71 18.04
C ALA A 97 -1.92 -1.93 16.88
N ILE A 98 -2.75 -2.97 16.93
CA ILE A 98 -3.79 -3.23 15.92
C ILE A 98 -4.76 -2.04 15.84
N GLU A 99 -5.32 -1.63 16.98
CA GLU A 99 -6.22 -0.47 17.02
C GLU A 99 -5.55 0.81 16.53
N LYS A 100 -4.26 0.98 16.85
CA LYS A 100 -3.49 2.13 16.38
C LYS A 100 -3.39 2.17 14.87
N PHE A 101 -3.14 1.02 14.23
CA PHE A 101 -3.10 0.90 12.78
C PHE A 101 -4.48 1.14 12.14
N ILE A 102 -5.56 0.66 12.74
CA ILE A 102 -6.94 0.96 12.29
C ILE A 102 -7.19 2.48 12.31
N ARG A 103 -6.82 3.16 13.41
CA ARG A 103 -6.94 4.62 13.50
C ARG A 103 -6.07 5.34 12.48
N ILE A 104 -4.87 4.84 12.17
CA ILE A 104 -4.01 5.42 11.13
C ILE A 104 -4.67 5.26 9.75
N ALA A 105 -5.19 4.08 9.44
CA ALA A 105 -5.91 3.82 8.20
C ALA A 105 -7.10 4.80 8.04
N LEU A 106 -7.89 5.01 9.09
CA LEU A 106 -8.96 6.00 9.08
C LEU A 106 -8.46 7.44 8.82
N LYS A 107 -7.33 7.83 9.41
CA LYS A 107 -6.70 9.13 9.11
C LYS A 107 -6.23 9.24 7.66
N CYS A 108 -5.64 8.18 7.12
CA CYS A 108 -5.26 8.13 5.71
C CYS A 108 -6.48 8.29 4.79
N TYR A 109 -7.62 7.67 5.12
CA TYR A 109 -8.87 7.87 4.40
C TYR A 109 -9.32 9.35 4.40
N HIS A 110 -9.35 10.00 5.56
CA HIS A 110 -9.72 11.43 5.65
C HIS A 110 -8.76 12.37 4.92
N GLN A 111 -7.47 12.03 4.92
CA GLN A 111 -6.43 12.75 4.19
C GLN A 111 -6.40 12.44 2.69
N ARG A 112 -7.26 11.52 2.22
CA ARG A 112 -7.29 11.02 0.83
C ARG A 112 -5.97 10.38 0.40
N ASN A 113 -5.28 9.74 1.33
CA ASN A 113 -4.17 8.86 1.02
C ASN A 113 -4.68 7.41 0.94
N TYR A 114 -5.08 7.00 -0.26
CA TYR A 114 -5.60 5.66 -0.51
C TYR A 114 -4.50 4.61 -0.64
N SER A 115 -3.27 5.03 -0.94
CA SER A 115 -2.11 4.13 -0.99
C SER A 115 -1.77 3.58 0.40
N THR A 116 -1.45 4.46 1.35
CA THR A 116 -1.17 4.03 2.74
C THR A 116 -2.39 3.36 3.40
N LEU A 117 -3.61 3.83 3.12
CA LEU A 117 -4.82 3.15 3.58
C LEU A 117 -4.81 1.67 3.18
N MET A 118 -4.57 1.39 1.89
CA MET A 118 -4.53 0.03 1.39
C MET A 118 -3.37 -0.77 2.00
N GLN A 119 -2.18 -0.17 2.11
CA GLN A 119 -1.01 -0.82 2.70
C GLN A 119 -1.27 -1.29 4.13
N VAL A 120 -1.88 -0.43 4.95
CA VAL A 120 -2.21 -0.75 6.35
C VAL A 120 -3.26 -1.84 6.43
N LEU A 121 -4.34 -1.75 5.62
CA LEU A 121 -5.38 -2.77 5.59
C LEU A 121 -4.82 -4.14 5.18
N LEU A 122 -4.00 -4.20 4.12
CA LEU A 122 -3.37 -5.43 3.68
C LEU A 122 -2.40 -6.00 4.71
N GLY A 123 -1.66 -5.14 5.42
CA GLY A 123 -0.82 -5.56 6.56
C GLY A 123 -1.64 -6.21 7.68
N LEU A 124 -2.76 -5.59 8.06
CA LEU A 124 -3.69 -6.12 9.08
C LEU A 124 -4.39 -7.40 8.64
N GLN A 125 -4.70 -7.53 7.35
CA GLN A 125 -5.35 -8.71 6.76
C GLN A 125 -4.37 -9.83 6.41
N SER A 126 -3.07 -9.59 6.52
CA SER A 126 -2.05 -10.60 6.23
C SER A 126 -2.28 -11.87 7.08
N PRO A 127 -2.01 -13.08 6.54
CA PRO A 127 -2.18 -14.33 7.29
C PRO A 127 -1.41 -14.38 8.62
N ALA A 128 -0.33 -13.60 8.74
CA ALA A 128 0.45 -13.48 9.97
C ALA A 128 -0.30 -12.78 11.11
N VAL A 129 -1.14 -11.80 10.76
CA VAL A 129 -1.89 -10.98 11.71
C VAL A 129 -3.32 -11.51 11.88
N SER A 130 -4.00 -11.87 10.79
CA SER A 130 -5.41 -12.29 10.82
C SER A 130 -5.64 -13.56 11.66
N ARG A 131 -4.66 -14.48 11.71
CA ARG A 131 -4.73 -15.70 12.53
C ARG A 131 -4.60 -15.48 14.04
N LEU A 132 -4.34 -14.25 14.51
CA LEU A 132 -4.13 -13.95 15.92
C LEU A 132 -5.46 -13.83 16.68
N GLU A 133 -6.31 -14.87 16.64
CA GLU A 133 -7.70 -14.86 17.11
C GLU A 133 -7.86 -14.31 18.53
N LYS A 134 -7.03 -14.78 19.48
CA LYS A 134 -7.04 -14.30 20.87
C LYS A 134 -6.78 -12.80 21.00
N THR A 135 -6.00 -12.24 20.08
CA THR A 135 -5.72 -10.79 20.05
C THR A 135 -6.92 -10.04 19.48
N TRP A 136 -7.46 -10.50 18.35
CA TRP A 136 -8.62 -9.89 17.69
C TRP A 136 -9.87 -9.87 18.57
N GLN A 137 -10.09 -10.93 19.37
CA GLN A 137 -11.19 -10.98 20.35
C GLN A 137 -11.10 -9.90 21.44
N ARG A 138 -9.93 -9.28 21.64
CA ARG A 138 -9.70 -8.23 22.63
C ARG A 138 -9.63 -6.83 22.05
N VAL A 139 -9.73 -6.69 20.72
CA VAL A 139 -9.78 -5.38 20.05
C VAL A 139 -11.13 -4.75 20.33
N ASP A 140 -11.14 -3.46 20.64
CA ASP A 140 -12.37 -2.72 20.92
C ASP A 140 -13.37 -2.78 19.75
N HIS A 141 -14.66 -2.94 20.08
CA HIS A 141 -15.73 -3.08 19.08
C HIS A 141 -15.85 -1.86 18.17
N TYR A 142 -15.57 -0.65 18.67
CA TYR A 142 -15.56 0.57 17.86
C TYR A 142 -14.48 0.50 16.77
N GLU A 143 -13.29 0.00 17.10
CA GLU A 143 -12.20 -0.13 16.14
C GLU A 143 -12.46 -1.27 15.14
N LEU A 144 -13.08 -2.36 15.58
CA LEU A 144 -13.53 -3.42 14.68
C LEU A 144 -14.59 -2.92 13.69
N HIS A 145 -15.49 -2.04 14.12
CA HIS A 145 -16.49 -1.43 13.25
C HIS A 145 -15.83 -0.56 12.17
N ILE A 146 -14.92 0.35 12.57
CA ILE A 146 -14.13 1.18 11.63
C ILE A 146 -13.37 0.29 10.64
N PHE A 147 -12.71 -0.76 11.14
CA PHE A 147 -11.97 -1.68 10.27
C PHE A 147 -12.88 -2.38 9.25
N GLY A 148 -14.11 -2.72 9.65
CA GLY A 148 -15.16 -3.22 8.76
C GLY A 148 -15.49 -2.22 7.64
N GLU A 149 -15.79 -0.98 7.99
CA GLU A 149 -16.11 0.08 7.01
C GLU A 149 -14.96 0.33 6.02
N LEU A 150 -13.72 0.40 6.53
CA LEU A 150 -12.54 0.59 5.69
C LEU A 150 -12.29 -0.61 4.76
N LYS A 151 -12.57 -1.84 5.22
CA LYS A 151 -12.53 -3.03 4.36
C LYS A 151 -13.59 -2.99 3.26
N GLU A 152 -14.82 -2.56 3.58
CA GLU A 152 -15.90 -2.42 2.58
C GLU A 152 -15.53 -1.41 1.49
N LEU A 153 -14.89 -0.30 1.89
CA LEU A 153 -14.32 0.66 0.94
C LEU A 153 -13.26 -0.02 0.06
N ALA A 154 -12.33 -0.77 0.66
CA ALA A 154 -11.21 -1.43 -0.02
C ALA A 154 -11.54 -2.78 -0.67
N LYS A 155 -12.82 -3.10 -0.92
CA LYS A 155 -13.17 -4.36 -1.58
C LYS A 155 -12.79 -4.33 -3.07
N PRO A 156 -12.24 -5.44 -3.63
CA PRO A 156 -12.00 -5.59 -5.08
C PRO A 156 -13.28 -5.78 -5.90
N PHE A 157 -14.46 -5.48 -5.34
CA PHE A 157 -15.75 -5.64 -6.01
C PHE A 157 -15.94 -4.61 -7.13
N ARG A 158 -16.46 -5.05 -8.28
CA ARG A 158 -16.66 -4.24 -9.50
C ARG A 158 -15.42 -3.41 -9.87
N ASN A 159 -14.26 -4.07 -9.92
CA ASN A 159 -12.96 -3.42 -10.18
C ASN A 159 -12.68 -2.28 -9.17
N TRP A 160 -12.80 -2.56 -7.87
CA TRP A 160 -12.50 -1.60 -6.80
C TRP A 160 -13.34 -0.31 -6.87
N LYS A 161 -14.62 -0.44 -7.26
CA LYS A 161 -15.52 0.69 -7.52
C LYS A 161 -15.52 1.74 -6.40
N ASN A 162 -15.58 1.32 -5.14
CA ASN A 162 -15.68 2.23 -4.00
C ASN A 162 -14.44 3.14 -3.86
N VAL A 163 -13.23 2.57 -3.96
CA VAL A 163 -11.98 3.35 -3.93
C VAL A 163 -11.88 4.26 -5.15
N ARG A 164 -12.22 3.75 -6.35
CA ARG A 164 -12.24 4.55 -7.58
C ARG A 164 -13.19 5.74 -7.49
N ASP A 165 -14.43 5.52 -7.06
CA ASP A 165 -15.44 6.56 -6.91
C ASP A 165 -14.99 7.63 -5.89
N CYS A 166 -14.27 7.25 -4.83
CA CYS A 166 -13.69 8.22 -3.90
C CYS A 166 -12.57 9.05 -4.55
N MET A 167 -11.61 8.42 -5.23
CA MET A 167 -10.52 9.12 -5.92
C MET A 167 -11.08 10.07 -6.99
N THR A 168 -11.99 9.60 -7.84
CA THR A 168 -12.61 10.39 -8.91
C THR A 168 -13.34 11.63 -8.37
N ARG A 169 -14.17 11.47 -7.33
CA ARG A 169 -14.89 12.61 -6.72
C ARG A 169 -13.95 13.72 -6.25
N HIS A 170 -12.80 13.36 -5.67
CA HIS A 170 -11.84 14.34 -5.17
C HIS A 170 -11.06 15.03 -6.28
N THR A 171 -10.62 14.27 -7.29
CA THR A 171 -9.99 14.83 -8.50
C THR A 171 -10.90 15.83 -9.20
N LEU A 172 -12.19 15.50 -9.37
CA LEU A 172 -13.19 16.40 -9.97
C LEU A 172 -13.46 17.66 -9.13
N SER A 173 -13.26 17.59 -7.82
CA SER A 173 -13.45 18.74 -6.90
C SER A 173 -12.19 19.61 -6.75
N GLY A 174 -11.14 19.38 -7.55
CA GLY A 174 -9.87 20.10 -7.47
C GLY A 174 -9.05 19.80 -6.19
N ARG A 175 -9.39 18.72 -5.45
CA ARG A 175 -8.69 18.33 -4.23
C ARG A 175 -7.78 17.13 -4.53
N GLY A 176 -6.48 17.30 -4.34
CA GLY A 176 -5.50 16.22 -4.54
C GLY A 176 -5.69 15.03 -3.60
N CYS A 177 -5.25 13.86 -4.05
CA CYS A 177 -5.20 12.60 -3.29
C CYS A 177 -3.91 11.83 -3.63
N ILE A 178 -3.51 10.89 -2.77
CA ILE A 178 -2.49 9.89 -3.10
C ILE A 178 -3.23 8.62 -3.55
N PRO A 179 -3.15 8.27 -4.84
CA PRO A 179 -3.90 7.15 -5.39
C PRO A 179 -3.29 5.81 -4.96
N PHE A 180 -4.13 4.78 -4.83
CA PHE A 180 -3.63 3.41 -4.85
C PHE A 180 -3.20 3.05 -6.28
N LEU A 181 -1.93 3.29 -6.60
CA LEU A 181 -1.40 3.24 -7.97
C LEU A 181 -1.58 1.87 -8.64
N GLY A 182 -1.58 0.78 -7.85
CA GLY A 182 -1.79 -0.58 -8.35
C GLY A 182 -3.06 -0.76 -9.20
N LEU A 183 -4.13 0.01 -8.94
CA LEU A 183 -5.33 0.01 -9.78
C LEU A 183 -5.04 0.52 -11.19
N TYR A 184 -4.38 1.66 -11.30
CA TYR A 184 -4.08 2.27 -12.59
C TYR A 184 -3.03 1.48 -13.35
N LEU A 185 -2.02 0.92 -12.68
CA LEU A 185 -1.04 0.03 -13.33
C LEU A 185 -1.72 -1.21 -13.91
N SER A 186 -2.72 -1.77 -13.20
CA SER A 186 -3.49 -2.91 -13.69
C SER A 186 -4.32 -2.55 -14.93
N ASP A 187 -4.92 -1.36 -14.95
CA ASP A 187 -5.68 -0.86 -16.10
C ASP A 187 -4.76 -0.60 -17.31
N LEU A 188 -3.58 -0.01 -17.10
CA LEU A 188 -2.60 0.21 -18.17
C LEU A 188 -2.12 -1.10 -18.79
N VAL A 189 -1.88 -2.11 -17.95
CA VAL A 189 -1.54 -3.46 -18.40
C VAL A 189 -2.68 -4.05 -19.24
N PHE A 190 -3.92 -4.00 -18.74
CA PHE A 190 -5.08 -4.51 -19.47
C PHE A 190 -5.24 -3.80 -20.83
N ASN A 191 -5.10 -2.48 -20.86
CA ASN A 191 -5.23 -1.69 -22.08
C ASN A 191 -4.12 -2.01 -23.10
N SER A 192 -2.90 -2.31 -22.66
CA SER A 192 -1.80 -2.68 -23.56
C SER A 192 -1.99 -4.02 -24.27
N GLU A 193 -2.88 -4.87 -23.76
CA GLU A 193 -3.20 -6.18 -24.32
C GLU A 193 -4.37 -6.10 -25.32
N LEU A 194 -5.04 -4.94 -25.44
CA LEU A 194 -6.08 -4.71 -26.44
C LEU A 194 -5.46 -4.48 -27.83
N PRO A 195 -6.14 -4.89 -28.91
CA PRO A 195 -5.67 -4.64 -30.27
C PRO A 195 -5.49 -3.16 -30.54
N THR A 196 -4.40 -2.80 -31.23
CA THR A 196 -4.10 -1.39 -31.59
C THR A 196 -4.96 -0.87 -32.74
N TYR A 197 -5.83 -1.70 -33.32
CA TYR A 197 -6.73 -1.38 -34.43
C TYR A 197 -8.15 -1.86 -34.12
N ILE A 198 -9.15 -1.06 -34.52
CA ILE A 198 -10.58 -1.41 -34.54
C ILE A 198 -10.89 -2.11 -35.86
#